data_AF-A0A517Y1L3-F1
#
_entry.id   AF-A0A517Y1L3-F1
#
_cell.length_a   1.000
_cell.length_b   1.000
_cell.length_c   1.000
_cell.angle_alpha   90.00
_cell.angle_beta   90.00
_cell.angle_gamma   90.00
#
_symmetry.space_group_name_H-M   'P 1'
#
loop_
_entity.id
_entity.type
_entity.pdbx_description
1 polymer ?
#
loop_
_entity_poly.entity_id
_entity_poly.type
_entity_poly.pdbx_seq_one_letter_code
_entity_poly.pdbx_strand_id
1 'polypeptide(L)'
;MTAEHTLGLTAAAEARLDDYLAQVRRALLGVPDVNSAEIEADIREHVENELRGAARPVELLVLEVVLRRLGPPTQWLPPGRVPVTAQVGAAAVTFGQFLKSRFGAARTAVWRGPEDWRLPYLSFGTFALGVIAFPLFPLCLVVSYILSRAGIACAADKGVALDGGRKWLLYPPVVIVSVTVVASVFALPIGIIIGTVDEVHNTDMYERWNAAGRPTVLSSWGRPTQVRMPDREVREKFPEVRTKLDGVLAAFPGVSPVREVLGVGFLSAGVLAAWWGVLGCVCGSFPGLVRGLVYPFHGLFSGRRAGWVGTAGLVVLAVWAAAAYRLAEATGLV
;
A
#
# COMPACT_ATOMS: atom_id res chain seq x y z
N MET A 1 51.31 33.52 21.72
CA MET A 1 51.74 33.01 20.40
C MET A 1 50.59 32.20 19.84
N THR A 2 49.76 32.83 19.01
CA THR A 2 48.69 32.17 18.24
C THR A 2 49.38 31.39 17.13
N ALA A 3 49.35 30.06 17.20
CA ALA A 3 49.83 29.21 16.11
C ALA A 3 49.06 29.58 14.84
N GLU A 4 49.77 30.07 13.82
CA GLU A 4 49.19 30.39 12.53
C GLU A 4 48.41 29.18 12.00
N HIS A 5 47.20 29.42 11.48
CA HIS A 5 46.37 28.45 10.78
C HIS A 5 47.08 27.97 9.50
N THR A 6 48.04 27.07 9.64
CA THR A 6 48.98 26.63 8.59
C THR A 6 48.31 25.95 7.39
N LEU A 7 47.11 25.40 7.59
CA LEU A 7 46.41 24.62 6.56
C LEU A 7 45.58 25.47 5.58
N GLY A 8 45.34 26.76 5.86
CA GLY A 8 44.49 27.60 5.02
C GLY A 8 43.08 27.03 4.82
N LEU A 9 42.52 26.39 5.85
CA LEU A 9 41.16 25.84 5.82
C LEU A 9 40.11 26.95 5.90
N THR A 10 38.96 26.75 5.27
CA THR A 10 37.75 27.52 5.62
C THR A 10 37.31 27.19 7.05
N ALA A 11 36.61 28.10 7.72
CA ALA A 11 36.14 27.88 9.09
C ALA A 11 35.26 26.62 9.24
N ALA A 12 34.47 26.30 8.21
CA ALA A 12 33.66 25.08 8.18
C ALA A 12 34.51 23.81 8.07
N ALA A 13 35.57 23.83 7.24
CA ALA A 13 36.50 22.72 7.10
C ALA A 13 37.30 22.51 8.39
N GLU A 14 37.77 23.58 9.03
CA GLU A 14 38.48 23.52 10.31
C GLU A 14 37.61 22.90 11.42
N ALA A 15 36.38 23.40 11.60
CA ALA A 15 35.44 22.83 12.57
C ALA A 15 35.17 21.33 12.31
N ARG A 16 35.09 20.94 11.03
CA ARG A 16 34.88 19.53 10.67
C ARG A 16 36.09 18.65 10.99
N LEU A 17 37.31 19.14 10.78
CA LEU A 17 38.55 18.44 11.13
C LEU A 17 38.66 18.27 12.65
N ASP A 18 38.39 19.33 13.42
CA ASP A 18 38.39 19.28 14.88
C ASP A 18 37.37 18.27 15.42
N ASP A 19 36.17 18.22 14.84
CA ASP A 19 35.16 17.22 15.16
C ASP A 19 35.63 15.79 14.87
N TYR A 20 36.40 15.58 13.79
CA TYR A 20 36.98 14.29 13.46
C TYR A 20 38.06 13.89 14.49
N LEU A 21 38.98 14.80 14.82
CA LEU A 21 40.04 14.55 15.82
C LEU A 21 39.44 14.30 17.21
N ALA A 22 38.40 15.03 17.59
CA ALA A 22 37.68 14.80 18.85
C ALA A 22 37.01 13.41 18.90
N GLN A 23 36.56 12.87 17.76
CA GLN A 23 36.05 11.50 17.66
C GLN A 23 37.17 10.46 17.76
N VAL A 24 38.32 10.72 17.13
CA VAL A 24 39.52 9.86 17.25
C VAL A 24 39.99 9.79 18.70
N ARG A 25 40.13 10.92 19.40
CA ARG A 25 40.43 10.94 20.85
C ARG A 25 39.47 10.08 21.64
N ARG A 26 38.17 10.26 21.41
CA ARG A 26 37.13 9.50 22.10
C ARG A 26 37.22 8.00 21.81
N ALA A 27 37.60 7.61 20.61
CA ALA A 27 37.79 6.21 20.24
C ALA A 27 39.03 5.60 20.92
N LEU A 28 40.11 6.38 21.07
CA LEU A 28 41.37 5.96 21.68
C LEU A 28 41.37 6.00 23.22
N LEU A 29 40.37 6.64 23.85
CA LEU A 29 40.24 6.68 25.31
C LEU A 29 40.22 5.26 25.89
N GLY A 30 41.19 4.95 26.76
CA GLY A 30 41.31 3.65 27.44
C GLY A 30 42.20 2.63 26.73
N VAL A 31 42.93 3.03 25.67
CA VAL A 31 43.97 2.20 25.05
C VAL A 31 45.36 2.68 25.53
N PRO A 32 45.93 2.08 26.60
CA PRO A 32 47.16 2.59 27.21
C PRO A 32 48.39 2.50 26.30
N ASP A 33 48.35 1.61 25.31
CA ASP A 33 49.46 1.32 24.39
C ASP A 33 49.52 2.30 23.21
N VAL A 34 48.59 3.26 23.11
CA VAL A 34 48.48 4.17 21.96
C VAL A 34 48.45 5.61 22.44
N ASN A 35 49.43 6.40 22.01
CA ASN A 35 49.49 7.83 22.29
C ASN A 35 48.53 8.59 21.36
N SER A 36 47.43 9.10 21.90
CA SER A 36 46.43 9.83 21.10
C SER A 36 46.97 11.11 20.46
N ALA A 37 47.93 11.79 21.10
CA ALA A 37 48.52 13.00 20.57
C ALA A 37 49.39 12.74 19.32
N GLU A 38 50.05 11.57 19.29
CA GLU A 38 50.85 11.12 18.14
C GLU A 38 49.95 10.82 16.94
N ILE A 39 48.87 10.06 17.14
CA ILE A 39 47.89 9.80 16.08
C ILE A 39 47.23 11.09 15.57
N GLU A 40 46.90 12.04 16.45
CA GLU A 40 46.36 13.34 16.02
C GLU A 40 47.37 14.13 15.18
N ALA A 41 48.66 14.10 15.55
CA ALA A 41 49.73 14.74 14.78
C ALA A 41 49.86 14.09 13.40
N ASP A 42 49.89 12.75 13.34
CA ASP A 42 49.98 11.99 12.09
C ASP A 42 48.79 12.26 11.16
N ILE A 43 47.56 12.32 11.72
CA ILE A 43 46.36 12.64 10.94
C ILE A 43 46.45 14.06 10.38
N ARG A 44 46.90 15.03 11.19
CA ARG A 44 47.07 16.42 10.75
C ARG A 44 48.12 16.53 9.66
N GLU A 45 49.26 15.85 9.83
CA GLU A 45 50.33 15.81 8.84
C GLU A 45 49.85 15.15 7.53
N HIS A 46 49.11 14.05 7.61
CA HIS A 46 48.55 13.39 6.43
C HIS A 46 47.55 14.31 5.69
N VAL A 47 46.65 14.95 6.42
CA VAL A 47 45.70 15.92 5.86
C VAL A 47 46.44 17.10 5.22
N GLU A 48 47.50 17.61 5.85
CA GLU A 48 48.35 18.66 5.29
C GLU A 48 49.03 18.22 3.99
N ASN A 49 49.59 17.02 3.96
CA ASN A 49 50.27 16.45 2.81
C ASN A 49 49.31 16.25 1.61
N GLU A 50 48.12 15.69 1.85
CA GLU A 50 47.10 15.49 0.82
C GLU A 50 46.54 16.83 0.29
N LEU A 51 46.49 17.87 1.13
CA LEU A 51 45.96 19.18 0.77
C LEU A 51 47.03 20.16 0.26
N ARG A 52 48.31 19.78 0.22
CA ARG A 52 49.42 20.67 -0.16
C ARG A 52 49.24 21.32 -1.55
N GLY A 53 48.59 20.61 -2.48
CA GLY A 53 48.30 21.09 -3.84
C GLY A 53 46.89 21.67 -4.04
N ALA A 54 46.05 21.72 -3.00
CA ALA A 54 44.69 22.22 -3.11
C ALA A 54 44.66 23.76 -3.19
N ALA A 55 43.68 24.30 -3.92
CA ALA A 55 43.44 25.75 -3.95
C ALA A 55 43.08 26.23 -2.53
N ARG A 56 43.65 27.38 -2.12
CA ARG A 56 43.41 27.99 -0.82
C ARG A 56 42.43 29.17 -0.95
N PRO A 57 41.47 29.32 -0.03
CA PRO A 57 41.22 28.48 1.15
C PRO A 57 40.61 27.12 0.81
N VAL A 58 40.91 26.08 1.59
CA VAL A 58 40.42 24.72 1.33
C VAL A 58 38.95 24.61 1.75
N GLU A 59 38.10 24.29 0.77
CA GLU A 59 36.67 24.06 0.94
C GLU A 59 36.37 22.76 1.69
N LEU A 60 35.27 22.75 2.44
CA LEU A 60 34.82 21.60 3.24
C LEU A 60 34.71 20.31 2.41
N LEU A 61 34.22 20.40 1.17
CA LEU A 61 34.00 19.24 0.31
C LEU A 61 35.31 18.54 -0.09
N VAL A 62 36.40 19.31 -0.24
CA VAL A 62 37.73 18.76 -0.54
C VAL A 62 38.29 18.03 0.69
N LEU A 63 38.15 18.62 1.88
CA LEU A 63 38.53 17.99 3.13
C LEU A 63 37.73 16.69 3.39
N GLU A 64 36.43 16.67 3.11
CA GLU A 64 35.61 15.47 3.29
C GLU A 64 36.09 14.29 2.44
N VAL A 65 36.60 14.54 1.23
CA VAL A 65 37.20 13.48 0.40
C VAL A 65 38.43 12.89 1.08
N VAL A 66 39.30 13.73 1.66
CA VAL A 66 40.49 13.27 2.39
C VAL A 66 40.10 12.50 3.65
N LEU A 67 39.17 13.01 4.46
CA LEU A 67 38.69 12.33 5.66
C LEU A 67 38.02 10.98 5.34
N ARG A 68 37.35 10.88 4.18
CA ARG A 68 36.74 9.62 3.72
C ARG A 68 37.78 8.59 3.31
N ARG A 69 38.91 9.02 2.74
CA ARG A 69 40.05 8.15 2.41
C ARG A 69 40.80 7.69 3.63
N LEU A 70 40.97 8.59 4.61
CA LEU A 70 41.47 8.19 5.93
C LEU A 70 40.59 7.07 6.44
N GLY A 71 39.27 7.27 6.55
CA GLY A 71 38.30 6.28 6.96
C GLY A 71 37.68 6.61 8.33
N PRO A 72 36.88 5.71 8.94
CA PRO A 72 36.19 6.00 10.19
C PRO A 72 37.17 6.14 11.37
N PRO A 73 36.92 7.03 12.34
CA PRO A 73 37.80 7.23 13.51
C PRO A 73 38.16 5.96 14.29
N THR A 74 37.34 4.91 14.21
CA THR A 74 37.55 3.62 14.89
C THR A 74 38.63 2.73 14.26
N GLN A 75 39.03 3.00 13.01
CA GLN A 75 40.05 2.18 12.34
C GLN A 75 41.46 2.37 12.93
N TRP A 76 41.67 3.47 13.66
CA TRP A 76 42.95 3.80 14.30
C TRP A 76 43.19 2.99 15.58
N LEU A 77 42.29 2.07 15.89
CA LEU A 77 42.45 1.13 16.99
C LEU A 77 43.33 -0.05 16.56
N PRO A 78 44.20 -0.55 17.45
CA PRO A 78 44.99 -1.74 17.17
C PRO A 78 44.09 -2.93 16.73
N PRO A 79 44.49 -3.68 15.68
CA PRO A 79 43.73 -4.83 15.23
C PRO A 79 43.52 -5.83 16.38
N GLY A 80 42.26 -6.25 16.58
CA GLY A 80 41.87 -7.15 17.67
C GLY A 80 41.34 -6.48 18.94
N ARG A 81 41.37 -5.14 19.03
CA ARG A 81 40.70 -4.39 20.11
C ARG A 81 39.49 -3.63 19.57
N VAL A 82 38.32 -4.29 19.60
CA VAL A 82 37.03 -3.58 19.52
C VAL A 82 36.86 -2.87 20.87
N PRO A 83 36.59 -1.55 20.93
CA PRO A 83 36.55 -0.85 22.20
C PRO A 83 35.43 -1.43 23.06
N VAL A 84 35.71 -1.73 24.34
CA VAL A 84 34.73 -2.31 25.28
C VAL A 84 33.48 -1.42 25.39
N THR A 85 33.58 -0.12 25.15
CA THR A 85 32.42 0.79 25.05
C THR A 85 31.56 0.56 23.81
N ALA A 86 32.13 0.13 22.67
CA ALA A 86 31.36 -0.31 21.50
C ALA A 86 30.78 -1.72 21.70
N GLN A 87 31.47 -2.59 22.44
CA GLN A 87 31.04 -3.97 22.68
C GLN A 87 29.98 -4.09 23.80
N VAL A 88 30.07 -3.26 24.85
CA VAL A 88 29.08 -3.15 25.93
C VAL A 88 27.91 -2.24 25.51
N GLY A 89 28.16 -1.24 24.67
CA GLY A 89 27.10 -0.44 24.04
C GLY A 89 26.22 -1.26 23.10
N ALA A 90 26.80 -2.11 22.24
CA ALA A 90 26.03 -2.93 21.30
C ALA A 90 25.21 -4.04 21.98
N ALA A 91 25.65 -4.55 23.13
CA ALA A 91 24.94 -5.60 23.87
C ALA A 91 23.83 -5.08 24.79
N ALA A 92 23.82 -3.78 25.13
CA ALA A 92 22.88 -3.19 26.08
C ALA A 92 22.14 -1.95 25.56
N VAL A 93 22.11 -1.69 24.25
CA VAL A 93 21.09 -0.78 23.71
C VAL A 93 19.74 -1.48 23.90
N THR A 94 19.07 -1.16 25.00
CA THR A 94 17.67 -1.56 25.19
C THR A 94 16.91 -1.12 23.95
N PHE A 95 16.00 -1.96 23.46
CA PHE A 95 15.18 -1.67 22.28
C PHE A 95 14.58 -0.25 22.33
N GLY A 96 14.26 0.26 23.53
CA GLY A 96 13.86 1.65 23.77
C GLY A 96 14.91 2.74 23.48
N GLN A 97 16.19 2.54 23.78
CA GLN A 97 17.27 3.48 23.41
C GLN A 97 17.59 3.43 21.91
N PHE A 98 17.49 2.26 21.28
CA PHE A 98 17.58 2.13 19.83
C PHE A 98 16.44 2.89 19.17
N LEU A 99 15.20 2.67 19.61
CA LEU A 99 14.04 3.42 19.16
C LEU A 99 14.21 4.92 19.40
N LYS A 100 14.63 5.35 20.59
CA LYS A 100 14.77 6.78 20.93
C LYS A 100 15.84 7.48 20.08
N SER A 101 16.98 6.83 19.83
CA SER A 101 18.03 7.38 18.97
C SER A 101 17.58 7.45 17.51
N ARG A 102 16.90 6.41 17.01
CA ARG A 102 16.30 6.40 15.66
C ARG A 102 15.18 7.42 15.51
N PHE A 103 14.34 7.60 16.54
CA PHE A 103 13.27 8.58 16.56
C PHE A 103 13.82 10.01 16.64
N GLY A 104 14.89 10.22 17.41
CA GLY A 104 15.61 11.50 17.46
C GLY A 104 16.19 11.88 16.10
N ALA A 105 16.86 10.92 15.44
CA ALA A 105 17.41 11.09 14.09
C ALA A 105 16.30 11.29 13.03
N ALA A 106 15.20 10.56 13.12
CA ALA A 106 14.05 10.73 12.23
C ALA A 106 13.39 12.10 12.43
N ARG A 107 13.25 12.55 13.69
CA ARG A 107 12.71 13.87 14.02
C ARG A 107 13.62 14.96 13.44
N THR A 108 14.92 14.91 13.68
CA THR A 108 15.84 15.91 13.10
C THR A 108 15.86 15.83 11.58
N ALA A 109 15.77 14.65 10.96
CA ALA A 109 15.65 14.52 9.52
C ALA A 109 14.34 15.11 8.96
N VAL A 110 13.21 14.95 9.66
CA VAL A 110 11.92 15.51 9.24
C VAL A 110 11.90 17.04 9.37
N TRP A 111 12.46 17.60 10.45
CA TRP A 111 12.38 19.04 10.70
C TRP A 111 13.54 19.86 10.13
N ARG A 112 14.72 19.25 10.01
CA ARG A 112 15.97 19.92 9.57
C ARG A 112 16.65 19.23 8.39
N GLY A 113 16.22 18.04 8.00
CA GLY A 113 16.79 17.36 6.84
C GLY A 113 16.44 18.05 5.53
N PRO A 114 17.16 17.73 4.44
CA PRO A 114 16.85 18.19 3.09
C PRO A 114 15.37 17.94 2.81
N GLU A 115 14.67 18.92 2.23
CA GLU A 115 13.22 18.87 2.02
C GLU A 115 12.75 17.56 1.35
N ASP A 116 13.63 16.93 0.57
CA ASP A 116 13.39 15.70 -0.17
C ASP A 116 13.14 14.45 0.69
N TRP A 117 13.54 14.43 1.96
CA TRP A 117 13.32 13.27 2.85
C TRP A 117 12.06 13.38 3.71
N ARG A 118 11.45 14.55 3.82
CA ARG A 118 10.32 14.79 4.73
C ARG A 118 9.08 14.00 4.32
N LEU A 119 8.71 14.02 3.03
CA LEU A 119 7.54 13.32 2.50
C LEU A 119 7.63 11.79 2.63
N PRO A 120 8.76 11.13 2.27
CA PRO A 120 8.94 9.70 2.53
C PRO A 120 8.75 9.32 3.99
N TYR A 121 9.36 10.05 4.92
CA TYR A 121 9.23 9.75 6.35
C TYR A 121 7.83 10.02 6.90
N LEU A 122 7.18 11.12 6.49
CA LEU A 122 5.80 11.41 6.90
C LEU A 122 4.85 10.35 6.35
N SER A 123 4.97 9.98 5.08
CA SER A 123 4.16 8.93 4.48
C SER A 123 4.29 7.61 5.25
N PHE A 124 5.52 7.11 5.42
CA PHE A 124 5.76 5.84 6.09
C PHE A 124 5.37 5.91 7.57
N GLY A 125 5.64 7.03 8.24
CA GLY A 125 5.25 7.27 9.62
C GLY A 125 3.74 7.22 9.81
N THR A 126 2.97 7.86 8.93
CA THR A 126 1.50 7.80 8.94
C THR A 126 0.99 6.39 8.67
N PHE A 127 1.61 5.65 7.73
CA PHE A 127 1.29 4.26 7.47
C PHE A 127 1.52 3.37 8.71
N ALA A 128 2.72 3.44 9.30
CA ALA A 128 3.09 2.67 10.48
C ALA A 128 2.20 3.00 11.68
N LEU A 129 1.86 4.28 11.86
CA LEU A 129 0.89 4.72 12.88
C LEU A 129 -0.47 4.05 12.66
N GLY A 130 -0.96 4.01 11.43
CA GLY A 130 -2.20 3.31 11.10
C GLY A 130 -2.16 1.83 11.46
N VAL A 131 -1.05 1.15 11.14
CA VAL A 131 -0.90 -0.29 11.44
C VAL A 131 -0.94 -0.56 12.94
N ILE A 132 -0.31 0.31 13.75
CA ILE A 132 -0.30 0.21 15.21
C ILE A 132 -1.68 0.61 15.79
N ALA A 133 -2.30 1.66 15.26
CA ALA A 133 -3.59 2.17 15.67
C ALA A 133 -4.71 1.60 14.79
N PHE A 134 -4.91 0.29 14.83
CA PHE A 134 -5.81 -0.49 13.95
C PHE A 134 -7.15 0.18 13.60
N PRO A 135 -7.92 0.80 14.52
CA PRO A 135 -9.18 1.47 14.17
C PRO A 135 -9.01 2.67 13.22
N LEU A 136 -7.85 3.34 13.25
CA LEU A 136 -7.50 4.47 12.39
C LEU A 136 -6.80 4.02 11.10
N PHE A 137 -6.50 2.73 10.92
CA PHE A 137 -5.74 2.22 9.78
C PHE A 137 -6.30 2.68 8.42
N PRO A 138 -7.62 2.62 8.13
CA PRO A 138 -8.14 3.05 6.82
C PRO A 138 -7.86 4.52 6.54
N LEU A 139 -8.06 5.39 7.53
CA LEU A 139 -7.80 6.82 7.40
C LEU A 139 -6.30 7.10 7.21
N CYS A 140 -5.45 6.51 8.06
CA CYS A 140 -4.01 6.63 7.97
C CYS A 140 -3.46 6.10 6.63
N LEU A 141 -4.03 5.02 6.10
CA LEU A 141 -3.66 4.45 4.82
C LEU A 141 -3.96 5.42 3.67
N VAL A 142 -5.13 6.06 3.67
CA VAL A 142 -5.49 7.08 2.66
C VAL A 142 -4.55 8.29 2.73
N VAL A 143 -4.28 8.80 3.93
CA VAL A 143 -3.37 9.95 4.11
C VAL A 143 -1.94 9.58 3.67
N SER A 144 -1.44 8.42 4.09
CA SER A 144 -0.12 7.92 3.70
C SER A 144 -0.02 7.70 2.19
N TYR A 145 -1.07 7.20 1.55
CA TYR A 145 -1.14 7.06 0.11
C TYR A 145 -1.01 8.42 -0.60
N ILE A 146 -1.75 9.43 -0.17
CA ILE A 146 -1.68 10.80 -0.72
C ILE A 146 -0.27 11.38 -0.55
N LEU A 147 0.32 11.26 0.65
CA LEU A 147 1.68 11.72 0.92
C LEU A 147 2.72 11.00 0.06
N SER A 148 2.55 9.69 -0.15
CA SER A 148 3.44 8.91 -1.02
C SER A 148 3.39 9.38 -2.47
N ARG A 149 2.18 9.62 -2.99
CA ARG A 149 1.98 10.13 -4.34
C ARG A 149 2.59 11.52 -4.50
N ALA A 150 2.40 12.40 -3.51
CA ALA A 150 3.03 13.72 -3.50
C ALA A 150 4.57 13.61 -3.47
N GLY A 151 5.14 12.70 -2.67
CA GLY A 151 6.58 12.46 -2.63
C GLY A 151 7.17 11.95 -3.94
N ILE A 152 6.46 11.03 -4.61
CA ILE A 152 6.87 10.51 -5.93
C ILE A 152 6.79 11.60 -7.01
N ALA A 153 5.71 12.40 -7.02
CA ALA A 153 5.53 13.49 -7.98
C ALA A 153 6.61 14.57 -7.80
N CYS A 154 6.86 15.02 -6.57
CA CYS A 154 7.89 16.01 -6.27
C CYS A 154 9.30 15.53 -6.66
N ALA A 155 9.62 14.26 -6.44
CA ALA A 155 10.90 13.69 -6.89
C ALA A 155 11.03 13.68 -8.42
N ALA A 156 9.94 13.36 -9.13
CA ALA A 156 9.90 13.39 -10.59
C ALA A 156 10.07 14.82 -11.14
N ASP A 157 9.38 15.80 -10.56
CA ASP A 157 9.46 17.22 -10.97
C ASP A 157 10.88 17.79 -10.80
N LYS A 158 11.60 17.34 -9.76
CA LYS A 158 13.00 17.71 -9.52
C LYS A 158 14.00 16.93 -10.39
N GLY A 159 13.55 15.97 -11.20
CA GLY A 159 14.42 15.09 -11.97
C GLY A 159 15.32 14.19 -11.11
N VAL A 160 14.97 13.97 -9.83
CA VAL A 160 15.77 13.17 -8.89
C VAL A 160 15.30 11.73 -8.94
N ALA A 161 16.18 10.83 -9.34
CA ALA A 161 15.90 9.39 -9.24
C ALA A 161 15.72 8.99 -7.77
N LEU A 162 14.60 8.33 -7.46
CA LEU A 162 14.37 7.78 -6.12
C LEU A 162 15.38 6.65 -5.85
N ASP A 163 16.21 6.83 -4.82
CA ASP A 163 17.09 5.80 -4.30
C ASP A 163 16.29 4.63 -3.69
N GLY A 164 16.97 3.51 -3.42
CA GLY A 164 16.32 2.32 -2.84
C GLY A 164 15.63 2.60 -1.50
N GLY A 165 16.24 3.45 -0.66
CA GLY A 165 15.69 3.83 0.65
C GLY A 165 14.37 4.60 0.55
N ARG A 166 14.30 5.64 -0.31
CA ARG A 166 13.07 6.42 -0.52
C ARG A 166 11.96 5.58 -1.15
N LYS A 167 12.31 4.67 -2.07
CA LYS A 167 11.33 3.73 -2.65
C LYS A 167 10.67 2.88 -1.56
N TRP A 168 11.44 2.33 -0.63
CA TRP A 168 10.89 1.52 0.46
C TRP A 168 9.95 2.28 1.39
N LEU A 169 10.14 3.59 1.57
CA LEU A 169 9.28 4.41 2.41
C LEU A 169 7.98 4.84 1.69
N LEU A 170 8.03 5.07 0.38
CA LEU A 170 6.89 5.58 -0.39
C LEU A 170 6.00 4.49 -0.98
N TYR A 171 6.56 3.34 -1.38
CA TYR A 171 5.82 2.35 -2.17
C TYR A 171 4.82 1.50 -1.38
N PRO A 172 5.03 1.10 -0.11
CA PRO A 172 4.09 0.23 0.59
C PRO A 172 2.62 0.70 0.59
N PRO A 173 2.29 1.94 1.03
CA PRO A 173 0.91 2.42 0.99
C PRO A 173 0.38 2.54 -0.45
N VAL A 174 1.23 2.87 -1.43
CA VAL A 174 0.85 2.92 -2.85
C VAL A 174 0.45 1.54 -3.35
N VAL A 175 1.30 0.53 -3.13
CA VAL A 175 1.05 -0.85 -3.57
C VAL A 175 -0.19 -1.41 -2.90
N ILE A 176 -0.34 -1.23 -1.58
CA ILE A 176 -1.50 -1.74 -0.83
C ILE A 176 -2.79 -1.13 -1.38
N VAL A 177 -2.87 0.20 -1.48
CA VAL A 177 -4.08 0.86 -1.99
C VAL A 177 -4.35 0.47 -3.44
N SER A 178 -3.34 0.44 -4.31
CA SER A 178 -3.51 0.04 -5.71
C SER A 178 -3.99 -1.41 -5.84
N VAL A 179 -3.41 -2.35 -5.09
CA VAL A 179 -3.84 -3.76 -5.09
C VAL A 179 -5.26 -3.89 -4.55
N THR A 180 -5.61 -3.19 -3.46
CA THR A 180 -6.96 -3.19 -2.91
C THR A 180 -7.96 -2.65 -3.91
N VAL A 181 -7.68 -1.53 -4.57
CA VAL A 181 -8.55 -0.94 -5.59
C VAL A 181 -8.75 -1.92 -6.76
N VAL A 182 -7.67 -2.53 -7.25
CA VAL A 182 -7.76 -3.53 -8.34
C VAL A 182 -8.58 -4.74 -7.89
N ALA A 183 -8.30 -5.29 -6.70
CA ALA A 183 -9.05 -6.42 -6.15
C ALA A 183 -10.53 -6.08 -5.98
N SER A 184 -10.87 -4.89 -5.45
CA SER A 184 -12.25 -4.43 -5.31
C SER A 184 -12.96 -4.29 -6.66
N VAL A 185 -12.26 -3.81 -7.70
CA VAL A 185 -12.83 -3.68 -9.05
C VAL A 185 -13.31 -5.04 -9.60
N PHE A 186 -12.62 -6.13 -9.28
CA PHE A 186 -13.00 -7.48 -9.71
C PHE A 186 -13.90 -8.22 -8.72
N ALA A 187 -13.69 -8.03 -7.41
CA ALA A 187 -14.44 -8.74 -6.37
C ALA A 187 -15.86 -8.19 -6.18
N LEU A 188 -16.06 -6.88 -6.35
CA LEU A 188 -17.36 -6.25 -6.11
C LEU A 188 -18.48 -6.79 -7.02
N PRO A 189 -18.33 -6.90 -8.36
CA PRO A 189 -19.39 -7.49 -9.18
C PRO A 189 -19.68 -8.95 -8.83
N ILE A 190 -18.67 -9.73 -8.42
CA ILE A 190 -18.86 -11.10 -7.93
C ILE A 190 -19.71 -11.11 -6.65
N GLY A 191 -19.41 -10.21 -5.71
CA GLY A 191 -20.19 -10.04 -4.49
C GLY A 191 -21.65 -9.66 -4.76
N ILE A 192 -21.90 -8.74 -5.71
CA ILE A 192 -23.26 -8.38 -6.15
C ILE A 192 -23.98 -9.60 -6.74
N ILE A 193 -23.31 -10.37 -7.60
CA ILE A 193 -23.90 -11.59 -8.20
C ILE A 193 -24.28 -12.59 -7.11
N ILE A 194 -23.37 -12.90 -6.19
CA ILE A 194 -23.63 -13.84 -5.09
C ILE A 194 -24.81 -13.37 -4.24
N GLY A 195 -24.82 -12.09 -3.83
CA GLY A 195 -25.91 -11.53 -3.03
C GLY A 195 -27.25 -11.53 -3.76
N THR A 196 -27.26 -11.25 -5.07
CA THR A 196 -28.50 -11.26 -5.88
C THR A 196 -29.02 -12.68 -6.09
N VAL A 197 -28.13 -13.66 -6.33
CA VAL A 197 -28.52 -15.07 -6.45
C VAL A 197 -29.08 -15.59 -5.13
N ASP A 198 -28.44 -15.27 -4.00
CA ASP A 198 -28.94 -15.65 -2.67
C ASP A 198 -30.30 -15.02 -2.38
N GLU A 199 -30.49 -13.74 -2.70
CA GLU A 199 -31.77 -13.05 -2.51
C GLU A 199 -32.88 -13.63 -3.40
N VAL A 200 -32.59 -13.95 -4.66
CA VAL A 200 -33.53 -14.60 -5.58
C VAL A 200 -33.90 -15.99 -5.05
N HIS A 201 -32.92 -16.76 -4.57
CA HIS A 201 -33.17 -18.09 -3.98
C HIS A 201 -34.01 -18.00 -2.70
N ASN A 202 -33.71 -17.04 -1.82
CA ASN A 202 -34.47 -16.80 -0.59
C ASN A 202 -35.91 -16.37 -0.88
N THR A 203 -36.10 -15.53 -1.90
CA THR A 203 -37.42 -15.09 -2.37
C THR A 203 -38.20 -16.26 -2.98
N ASP A 204 -37.58 -17.08 -3.84
CA ASP A 204 -38.20 -18.27 -4.43
C ASP A 204 -38.67 -19.24 -3.35
N MET A 205 -37.81 -19.54 -2.38
CA MET A 205 -38.15 -20.45 -1.28
C MET A 205 -39.30 -19.88 -0.43
N TYR A 206 -39.34 -18.56 -0.22
CA TYR A 206 -40.44 -17.92 0.50
C TYR A 206 -41.77 -17.96 -0.28
N GLU A 207 -41.74 -17.67 -1.59
CA GLU A 207 -42.91 -17.78 -2.47
C GLU A 207 -43.43 -19.23 -2.51
N ARG A 208 -42.53 -20.21 -2.67
CA ARG A 208 -42.88 -21.64 -2.69
C ARG A 208 -43.50 -22.09 -1.37
N TRP A 209 -42.92 -21.69 -0.23
CA TRP A 209 -43.44 -22.01 1.10
C TRP A 209 -44.82 -21.39 1.35
N ASN A 210 -45.05 -20.16 0.90
CA ASN A 210 -46.36 -19.52 0.98
C ASN A 210 -47.40 -20.22 0.10
N ALA A 211 -47.04 -20.54 -1.14
CA ALA A 211 -47.93 -21.20 -2.09
C ALA A 211 -48.27 -22.65 -1.68
N ALA A 212 -47.38 -23.33 -0.96
CA ALA A 212 -47.64 -24.62 -0.32
C ALA A 212 -48.54 -24.54 0.93
N GLY A 213 -49.13 -23.37 1.22
CA GLY A 213 -50.04 -23.18 2.35
C GLY A 213 -49.36 -23.11 3.71
N ARG A 214 -48.05 -22.82 3.78
CA ARG A 214 -47.25 -22.72 5.01
C ARG A 214 -47.41 -23.95 5.91
N PRO A 215 -46.92 -25.13 5.48
CA PRO A 215 -47.12 -26.38 6.19
C PRO A 215 -46.76 -26.26 7.67
N THR A 216 -47.69 -26.63 8.53
CA THR A 216 -47.51 -26.62 9.99
C THR A 216 -47.15 -28.01 10.48
N VAL A 217 -46.20 -28.08 11.42
CA VAL A 217 -45.86 -29.32 12.13
C VAL A 217 -46.34 -29.18 13.57
N LEU A 218 -46.89 -30.25 14.15
CA LEU A 218 -47.22 -30.29 15.58
C LEU A 218 -45.93 -30.17 16.39
N SER A 219 -45.82 -29.10 17.19
CA SER A 219 -44.75 -28.96 18.18
C SER A 219 -44.86 -30.03 19.27
N SER A 220 -43.80 -30.19 20.07
CA SER A 220 -43.80 -31.08 21.25
C SER A 220 -44.92 -30.79 22.25
N TRP A 221 -45.51 -29.60 22.20
CA TRP A 221 -46.64 -29.16 23.05
C TRP A 221 -48.01 -29.31 22.37
N GLY A 222 -48.09 -30.00 21.22
CA GLY A 222 -49.34 -30.21 20.49
C GLY A 222 -49.89 -28.95 19.80
N ARG A 223 -49.13 -27.85 19.73
CA ARG A 223 -49.52 -26.64 18.99
C ARG A 223 -49.01 -26.71 17.54
N PRO A 224 -49.83 -26.39 16.53
CA PRO A 224 -49.35 -26.30 15.15
C PRO A 224 -48.37 -25.11 15.06
N THR A 225 -47.11 -25.41 14.74
CA THR A 225 -46.08 -24.40 14.53
C THR A 225 -45.70 -24.39 13.07
N GLN A 226 -45.60 -23.19 12.49
CA GLN A 226 -45.07 -23.01 11.14
C GLN A 226 -43.58 -23.34 11.17
N VAL A 227 -43.19 -24.38 10.44
CA VAL A 227 -41.77 -24.76 10.29
C VAL A 227 -41.37 -24.44 8.86
N ARG A 228 -40.29 -23.68 8.70
CA ARG A 228 -39.71 -23.43 7.38
C ARG A 228 -39.13 -24.75 6.88
N MET A 229 -39.76 -25.34 5.88
CA MET A 229 -39.28 -26.57 5.25
C MET A 229 -38.13 -26.25 4.27
N PRO A 230 -37.11 -27.12 4.16
CA PRO A 230 -36.11 -27.00 3.10
C PRO A 230 -36.75 -27.03 1.71
N ASP A 231 -36.25 -26.24 0.76
CA ASP A 231 -36.81 -26.14 -0.59
C ASP A 231 -37.00 -27.50 -1.27
N ARG A 232 -36.04 -28.42 -1.11
CA ARG A 232 -36.12 -29.79 -1.64
C ARG A 232 -37.35 -30.55 -1.13
N GLU A 233 -37.67 -30.44 0.16
CA GLU A 233 -38.85 -31.11 0.73
C GLU A 233 -40.16 -30.50 0.23
N VAL A 234 -40.18 -29.16 0.05
CA VAL A 234 -41.37 -28.48 -0.49
C VAL A 234 -41.61 -28.93 -1.93
N ARG A 235 -40.57 -29.01 -2.77
CA ARG A 235 -40.67 -29.49 -4.16
C ARG A 235 -41.13 -30.95 -4.25
N GLU A 236 -40.70 -31.80 -3.31
CA GLU A 236 -41.07 -33.22 -3.28
C GLU A 236 -42.51 -33.43 -2.81
N LYS A 237 -42.96 -32.68 -1.78
CA LYS A 237 -44.30 -32.82 -1.21
C LYS A 237 -45.38 -32.08 -1.99
N PHE A 238 -45.03 -30.97 -2.63
CA PHE A 238 -45.96 -30.08 -3.34
C PHE A 238 -45.46 -29.79 -4.77
N PRO A 239 -45.34 -30.82 -5.64
CA PRO A 239 -44.83 -30.66 -7.00
C PRO A 239 -45.70 -29.75 -7.89
N GLU A 240 -46.95 -29.52 -7.51
CA GLU A 240 -47.89 -28.61 -8.17
C GLU A 240 -47.59 -27.13 -7.94
N VAL A 241 -46.82 -26.79 -6.89
CA VAL A 241 -46.49 -25.41 -6.55
C VAL A 241 -45.42 -24.89 -7.52
N ARG A 242 -45.84 -23.98 -8.40
CA ARG A 242 -44.95 -23.24 -9.32
C ARG A 242 -44.75 -21.82 -8.83
N THR A 243 -43.49 -21.39 -8.79
CA THR A 243 -43.12 -20.02 -8.45
C THR A 243 -42.90 -19.17 -9.70
N LYS A 244 -42.68 -17.86 -9.50
CA LYS A 244 -42.27 -16.96 -10.58
C LYS A 244 -40.92 -17.35 -11.18
N LEU A 245 -39.98 -17.77 -10.34
CA LEU A 245 -38.66 -18.22 -10.78
C LEU A 245 -38.78 -19.47 -11.66
N ASP A 246 -39.67 -20.42 -11.33
CA ASP A 246 -39.93 -21.60 -12.16
C ASP A 246 -40.41 -21.19 -13.57
N GLY A 247 -41.25 -20.15 -13.66
CA GLY A 247 -41.70 -19.58 -14.93
C GLY A 247 -40.55 -18.99 -15.75
N VAL A 248 -39.69 -18.18 -15.12
CA VAL A 248 -38.49 -17.60 -15.74
C VAL A 248 -37.51 -18.69 -16.20
N LEU A 249 -37.25 -19.69 -15.35
CA LEU A 249 -36.36 -20.79 -15.68
C LEU A 249 -36.91 -21.67 -16.81
N ALA A 250 -38.23 -21.84 -16.91
CA ALA A 250 -38.86 -22.61 -17.97
C ALA A 250 -38.66 -22.02 -19.38
N ALA A 251 -38.39 -20.72 -19.50
CA ALA A 251 -38.06 -20.09 -20.77
C ALA A 251 -36.64 -20.43 -21.28
N PHE A 252 -35.77 -20.95 -20.41
CA PHE A 252 -34.45 -21.42 -20.80
C PHE A 252 -34.50 -22.87 -21.31
N PRO A 253 -33.72 -23.22 -22.35
CA PRO A 253 -33.65 -24.57 -22.87
C PRO A 253 -32.94 -25.54 -21.90
N GLY A 254 -33.27 -26.83 -21.99
CA GLY A 254 -32.59 -27.90 -21.25
C GLY A 254 -33.36 -28.42 -20.03
N VAL A 255 -32.66 -29.25 -19.24
CA VAL A 255 -33.16 -29.82 -17.97
C VAL A 255 -32.99 -28.82 -16.82
N SER A 256 -33.67 -29.04 -15.67
CA SER A 256 -33.65 -28.13 -14.51
C SER A 256 -32.26 -27.60 -14.12
N PRO A 257 -31.22 -28.44 -13.90
CA PRO A 257 -29.91 -27.92 -13.49
C PRO A 257 -29.25 -27.06 -14.58
N VAL A 258 -29.51 -27.35 -15.85
CA VAL A 258 -28.99 -26.55 -16.97
C VAL A 258 -29.69 -25.19 -17.01
N ARG A 259 -31.01 -25.15 -16.79
CA ARG A 259 -31.79 -23.91 -16.74
C ARG A 259 -31.33 -23.01 -15.60
N GLU A 260 -31.08 -23.56 -14.42
CA GLU A 260 -30.56 -22.80 -13.27
C GLU A 260 -29.20 -22.17 -13.58
N VAL A 261 -28.28 -22.93 -14.19
CA VAL A 261 -26.98 -22.40 -14.63
C VAL A 261 -27.13 -21.29 -15.67
N LEU A 262 -28.03 -21.47 -16.65
CA LEU A 262 -28.31 -20.45 -17.65
C LEU A 262 -28.94 -19.19 -17.06
N GLY A 263 -29.86 -19.34 -16.10
CA GLY A 263 -30.49 -18.22 -15.38
C GLY A 263 -29.46 -17.41 -14.58
N VAL A 264 -28.59 -18.09 -13.82
CA VAL A 264 -27.49 -17.44 -13.09
C VAL A 264 -26.52 -16.77 -14.06
N GLY A 265 -26.17 -17.44 -15.17
CA GLY A 265 -25.32 -16.88 -16.22
C GLY A 265 -25.93 -15.62 -16.86
N PHE A 266 -27.22 -15.65 -17.15
CA PHE A 266 -27.96 -14.51 -17.69
C PHE A 266 -27.97 -13.33 -16.71
N LEU A 267 -28.29 -13.57 -15.44
CA LEU A 267 -28.24 -12.54 -14.40
C LEU A 267 -26.83 -11.95 -14.25
N SER A 268 -25.82 -12.82 -14.20
CA SER A 268 -24.41 -12.42 -14.07
C SER A 268 -23.95 -11.56 -15.24
N ALA A 269 -24.37 -11.88 -16.46
CA ALA A 269 -24.07 -11.09 -17.65
C ALA A 269 -24.63 -9.66 -17.55
N GLY A 270 -25.85 -9.49 -17.03
CA GLY A 270 -26.45 -8.18 -16.78
C GLY A 270 -25.66 -7.35 -15.77
N VAL A 271 -25.32 -7.94 -14.62
CA VAL A 271 -24.53 -7.28 -13.57
C VAL A 271 -23.15 -6.89 -14.09
N LEU A 272 -22.46 -7.77 -14.81
CA LEU A 272 -21.14 -7.48 -15.39
C LEU A 272 -21.21 -6.40 -16.46
N ALA A 273 -22.22 -6.43 -17.34
CA ALA A 273 -22.41 -5.41 -18.38
C ALA A 273 -22.65 -4.03 -17.75
N ALA A 274 -23.48 -3.95 -16.71
CA ALA A 274 -23.70 -2.72 -15.96
C ALA A 274 -22.44 -2.24 -15.24
N TRP A 275 -21.72 -3.14 -14.56
CA TRP A 275 -20.48 -2.83 -13.84
C TRP A 275 -19.42 -2.24 -14.76
N TRP A 276 -19.11 -2.93 -15.86
CA TRP A 276 -18.10 -2.48 -16.82
C TRP A 276 -18.55 -1.28 -17.63
N GLY A 277 -19.85 -1.14 -17.90
CA GLY A 277 -20.43 0.05 -18.52
C GLY A 277 -20.18 1.30 -17.67
N VAL A 278 -20.60 1.27 -16.40
CA VAL A 278 -20.43 2.39 -15.47
C VAL A 278 -18.95 2.67 -15.21
N LEU A 279 -18.16 1.64 -14.88
CA LEU A 279 -16.73 1.79 -14.59
C LEU A 279 -15.98 2.35 -15.80
N GLY A 280 -16.24 1.83 -17.00
CA GLY A 280 -15.62 2.32 -18.24
C GLY A 280 -15.95 3.79 -18.53
N CYS A 281 -17.21 4.20 -18.33
CA CYS A 281 -17.62 5.60 -18.47
C CYS A 281 -16.94 6.52 -17.43
N VAL A 282 -16.91 6.14 -16.16
CA VAL A 282 -16.24 6.91 -15.10
C VAL A 282 -14.74 7.02 -15.38
N CYS A 283 -14.08 5.91 -15.68
CA CYS A 283 -12.65 5.87 -15.99
C CYS A 283 -12.29 6.62 -17.28
N GLY A 284 -13.19 6.63 -18.27
CA GLY A 284 -13.05 7.39 -19.51
C GLY A 284 -13.17 8.89 -19.31
N SER A 285 -14.10 9.33 -18.45
CA SER A 285 -14.32 10.74 -18.11
C SER A 285 -13.24 11.31 -17.20
N PHE A 286 -12.66 10.50 -16.31
CA PHE A 286 -11.66 10.92 -15.32
C PHE A 286 -10.34 10.14 -15.44
N PRO A 287 -9.63 10.22 -16.59
CA PRO A 287 -8.42 9.43 -16.80
C PRO A 287 -7.29 9.82 -15.85
N GLY A 288 -7.26 11.08 -15.38
CA GLY A 288 -6.30 11.54 -14.37
C GLY A 288 -6.43 10.81 -13.04
N LEU A 289 -7.67 10.53 -12.60
CA LEU A 289 -7.94 9.80 -11.36
C LEU A 289 -7.44 8.36 -11.45
N VAL A 290 -7.73 7.67 -12.56
CA VAL A 290 -7.28 6.28 -12.77
C VAL A 290 -5.76 6.19 -12.86
N ARG A 291 -5.11 7.10 -13.61
CA ARG A 291 -3.64 7.18 -13.67
C ARG A 291 -3.03 7.47 -12.31
N GLY A 292 -3.71 8.26 -11.48
CA GLY A 292 -3.35 8.50 -10.10
C GLY A 292 -3.37 7.22 -9.27
N LEU A 293 -4.48 6.48 -9.32
CA LEU A 293 -4.74 5.26 -8.54
C LEU A 293 -3.85 4.08 -8.93
N VAL A 294 -3.56 3.90 -10.22
CA VAL A 294 -2.87 2.72 -10.76
C VAL A 294 -1.38 3.00 -11.04
N TYR A 295 -0.76 3.97 -10.39
CA TYR A 295 0.69 4.18 -10.49
C TYR A 295 1.45 2.98 -9.88
N PRO A 296 2.51 2.44 -10.53
CA PRO A 296 3.24 2.98 -11.69
C PRO A 296 2.70 2.61 -13.08
N PHE A 297 1.68 1.75 -13.20
CA PHE A 297 1.17 1.21 -14.48
C PHE A 297 0.36 2.21 -15.34
N HIS A 298 0.33 3.49 -14.95
CA HIS A 298 -0.42 4.55 -15.62
C HIS A 298 -0.14 4.69 -17.13
N GLY A 299 1.08 4.34 -17.59
CA GLY A 299 1.47 4.44 -19.00
C GLY A 299 0.68 3.54 -19.95
N LEU A 300 0.05 2.48 -19.44
CA LEU A 300 -0.78 1.57 -20.23
C LEU A 300 -2.23 2.06 -20.38
N PHE A 301 -2.63 3.08 -19.62
CA PHE A 301 -4.01 3.53 -19.54
C PHE A 301 -4.30 4.75 -20.44
N SER A 302 -5.18 4.54 -21.42
CA SER A 302 -5.77 5.64 -22.21
C SER A 302 -7.25 5.76 -21.88
N GLY A 303 -7.70 6.98 -21.51
CA GLY A 303 -9.11 7.26 -21.23
C GLY A 303 -10.02 6.88 -22.40
N ARG A 304 -9.51 6.98 -23.64
CA ARG A 304 -10.22 6.54 -24.85
C ARG A 304 -10.57 5.04 -24.82
N ARG A 305 -9.63 4.17 -24.45
CA ARG A 305 -9.89 2.72 -24.35
C ARG A 305 -10.90 2.41 -23.25
N ALA A 306 -10.81 3.09 -22.10
CA ALA A 306 -11.80 2.93 -21.04
C ALA A 306 -13.20 3.36 -21.49
N GLY A 307 -13.30 4.48 -22.22
CA GLY A 307 -14.54 4.93 -22.83
C GLY A 307 -15.14 3.89 -23.78
N TRP A 308 -14.32 3.26 -24.64
CA TRP A 308 -14.77 2.16 -25.52
C TRP A 308 -15.31 0.96 -24.74
N VAL A 309 -14.64 0.54 -23.66
CA VAL A 309 -15.12 -0.54 -22.78
C VAL A 309 -16.46 -0.14 -22.14
N GLY A 310 -16.59 1.10 -21.68
CA GLY A 310 -17.84 1.63 -21.12
C GLY A 310 -18.98 1.59 -22.13
N THR A 311 -18.76 2.11 -23.35
CA THR A 311 -19.75 2.09 -24.42
C THR A 311 -20.15 0.66 -24.79
N ALA A 312 -19.19 -0.25 -24.95
CA ALA A 312 -19.49 -1.65 -25.23
C ALA A 312 -20.32 -2.29 -24.11
N GLY A 313 -19.96 -2.04 -22.84
CA GLY A 313 -20.73 -2.51 -21.68
C GLY A 313 -22.16 -2.00 -21.67
N LEU A 314 -22.39 -0.71 -21.97
CA LEU A 314 -23.73 -0.12 -22.06
C LEU A 314 -24.55 -0.70 -23.22
N VAL A 315 -23.93 -0.96 -24.37
CA VAL A 315 -24.62 -1.60 -25.50
C VAL A 315 -25.04 -3.03 -25.14
N VAL A 316 -24.14 -3.81 -24.53
CA VAL A 316 -24.46 -5.16 -24.05
C VAL A 316 -25.56 -5.11 -22.99
N LEU A 317 -25.51 -4.13 -22.07
CA LEU A 317 -26.55 -3.94 -21.06
C LEU A 317 -27.91 -3.62 -21.68
N ALA A 318 -27.96 -2.79 -22.73
CA ALA A 318 -29.20 -2.47 -23.42
C ALA A 318 -29.81 -3.71 -24.12
N VAL A 319 -28.97 -4.52 -24.77
CA VAL A 319 -29.39 -5.79 -25.38
C VAL A 319 -29.89 -6.77 -24.30
N TRP A 320 -29.14 -6.88 -23.20
CA TRP A 320 -29.53 -7.72 -22.06
C TRP A 320 -30.86 -7.27 -21.45
N ALA A 321 -31.06 -5.97 -21.26
CA ALA A 321 -32.29 -5.40 -20.70
C ALA A 321 -33.48 -5.66 -21.61
N ALA A 322 -33.32 -5.54 -22.93
CA ALA A 322 -34.36 -5.90 -23.90
C ALA A 322 -34.72 -7.40 -23.82
N ALA A 323 -33.72 -8.27 -23.69
CA ALA A 323 -33.95 -9.71 -23.50
C ALA A 323 -34.64 -10.01 -22.16
N ALA A 324 -34.22 -9.36 -21.08
CA ALA A 324 -34.81 -9.50 -19.75
C ALA A 324 -36.27 -9.04 -19.74
N TYR A 325 -36.58 -7.94 -20.43
CA TYR A 325 -37.95 -7.45 -20.60
C TYR A 325 -38.83 -8.46 -21.35
N ARG A 326 -38.33 -9.02 -22.46
CA ARG A 326 -39.04 -10.07 -23.22
C ARG A 326 -39.27 -11.33 -22.39
N LEU A 327 -38.29 -11.71 -21.57
CA LEU A 327 -38.38 -12.85 -20.66
C LEU A 327 -39.46 -12.59 -19.58
N ALA A 328 -39.51 -11.37 -19.04
CA ALA A 328 -40.52 -10.98 -18.07
C ALA A 328 -41.94 -10.95 -18.68
N GLU A 329 -42.09 -10.41 -19.90
CA GLU A 329 -43.35 -10.43 -20.67
C GLU A 329 -43.81 -11.87 -20.94
N ALA A 330 -42.93 -12.76 -21.40
CA ALA A 330 -43.25 -14.16 -21.70
C ALA A 330 -43.68 -14.97 -20.47
N THR A 331 -43.32 -14.52 -19.27
CA THR A 331 -43.64 -15.17 -17.99
C THR A 331 -44.80 -14.51 -17.25
N GLY A 332 -45.38 -13.45 -17.83
CA GLY A 332 -46.49 -12.71 -17.22
C GLY A 332 -46.10 -11.92 -15.96
N LEU A 333 -44.81 -11.57 -15.83
CA LEU A 333 -44.32 -10.73 -14.73
C LEU A 333 -44.60 -9.24 -14.95
N VAL A 334 -44.75 -8.83 -16.21
CA VAL A 334 -45.03 -7.46 -16.66
C VAL A 334 -46.15 -7.51 -17.69
#